data_AF-A0A8C1LPM7-F1
#
_entry.id   AF-A0A8C1LPM7-F1
#
_cell.length_a   1.000
_cell.length_b   1.000
_cell.length_c   1.000
_cell.angle_alpha   90.00
_cell.angle_beta   90.00
_cell.angle_gamma   90.00
#
_symmetry.space_group_name_H-M   'P 1'
#
loop_
_entity.id
_entity.type
_entity.pdbx_description
1 polymer ?
#
loop_
_entity_poly.entity_id
_entity_poly.type
_entity_poly.pdbx_seq_one_letter_code
_entity_poly.pdbx_strand_id
1 'polypeptide(L)'
;MFHMFVLFCLCCCQLIGVCCVEMVSVTEGDSVTLNTDVTAIHEDDDILWKFGAENSLIAKINRENQIFPDERFRDRLKLDRQTGSLTITNITTKHTGLYEVKISGTKRSTKTFSVSVYAHLPVPNITRDFSQNSSSSSSSSSSSNCSLVCSVVNVGHVTLSWYKGNILLSSISVSDLSISLSLPLEVEYQDKNTYSCVINNPIRNQTRHLNIRELCQSHSGTIVVNISDYLLTLTKPNHH
;
A
#
# COMPACT_ATOMS: atom_id res chain seq x y z
N MET A 1 -10.07 25.93 2.57
CA MET A 1 -9.76 25.89 4.01
C MET A 1 -9.82 24.42 4.42
N PHE A 2 -8.70 23.72 4.23
CA PHE A 2 -8.66 22.25 4.38
C PHE A 2 -8.65 21.89 5.87
N HIS A 3 -9.69 21.21 6.31
CA HIS A 3 -9.81 20.66 7.65
C HIS A 3 -8.78 19.54 7.83
N MET A 4 -7.63 19.89 8.37
CA MET A 4 -6.62 18.96 8.86
C MET A 4 -7.21 18.26 10.10
N PHE A 5 -7.68 17.02 9.94
CA PHE A 5 -8.03 16.16 11.06
C PHE A 5 -6.74 15.79 11.82
N VAL A 6 -6.25 16.71 12.65
CA VAL A 6 -5.34 16.37 13.75
C VAL A 6 -6.22 15.72 14.80
N LEU A 7 -6.22 14.39 14.85
CA LEU A 7 -6.85 13.65 15.93
C LEU A 7 -6.03 13.95 17.20
N PHE A 8 -6.42 15.00 17.92
CA PHE A 8 -5.80 15.38 19.17
C PHE A 8 -6.21 14.33 20.21
N CYS A 9 -5.40 13.27 20.33
CA CYS A 9 -5.53 12.28 21.40
C CYS A 9 -5.04 12.91 22.72
N LEU A 10 -5.79 13.90 23.20
CA LEU A 10 -5.78 14.30 24.60
C LEU A 10 -6.43 13.15 25.38
N CYS A 11 -5.76 12.71 26.44
CA CYS A 11 -6.28 11.89 27.56
C CYS A 11 -5.86 10.41 27.60
N CYS A 12 -4.69 10.16 28.23
CA CYS A 12 -4.47 9.05 29.18
C CYS A 12 -3.10 9.14 29.90
N CYS A 13 -2.15 9.95 29.41
CA CYS A 13 -0.75 9.83 29.82
C CYS A 13 -0.37 10.53 31.13
N GLN A 14 -1.21 11.43 31.66
CA GLN A 14 -0.84 12.23 32.84
C GLN A 14 -1.04 11.52 34.20
N LEU A 15 -1.61 10.32 34.24
CA LEU A 15 -1.98 9.66 35.50
C LEU A 15 -1.20 8.38 35.85
N ILE A 16 -0.44 7.79 34.93
CA ILE A 16 0.17 6.44 35.15
C ILE A 16 1.70 6.42 34.93
N GLY A 17 2.34 7.51 34.49
CA GLY A 17 3.79 7.48 34.26
C GLY A 17 4.20 6.50 33.14
N VAL A 18 3.28 6.20 32.23
CA VAL A 18 3.58 5.46 30.99
C VAL A 18 4.13 6.47 29.99
N CYS A 19 5.38 6.28 29.55
CA CYS A 19 5.94 7.03 28.43
C CYS A 19 5.03 6.81 27.21
N CYS A 20 4.39 7.88 26.74
CA CYS A 20 3.61 7.83 25.51
C CYS A 20 4.52 7.57 24.31
N VAL A 21 4.18 6.55 23.54
CA VAL A 21 4.79 6.30 22.24
C VAL A 21 3.96 7.03 21.18
N GLU A 22 4.59 7.93 20.44
CA GLU A 22 3.96 8.65 19.33
C GLU A 22 4.02 7.79 18.06
N MET A 23 2.87 7.48 17.46
CA MET A 23 2.81 6.66 16.25
C MET A 23 2.86 7.56 15.01
N VAL A 24 3.80 7.27 14.12
CA VAL A 24 4.00 8.02 12.88
C VAL A 24 3.97 7.04 11.71
N SER A 25 3.12 7.31 10.72
CA SER A 25 3.03 6.50 9.50
C SER A 25 3.40 7.33 8.29
N VAL A 26 4.24 6.78 7.41
CA VAL A 26 4.80 7.51 6.26
C VAL A 26 4.89 6.60 5.03
N THR A 27 4.82 7.18 3.83
CA THR A 27 5.02 6.42 2.59
C THR A 27 6.52 6.29 2.31
N GLU A 28 6.95 5.14 1.81
CA GLU A 28 8.32 4.95 1.32
C GLU A 28 8.70 6.04 0.29
N GLY A 29 9.95 6.50 0.34
CA GLY A 29 10.47 7.59 -0.50
C GLY A 29 10.22 8.99 0.06
N ASP A 30 9.23 9.17 0.94
CA ASP A 30 8.95 10.46 1.56
C ASP A 30 9.96 10.81 2.69
N SER A 31 9.77 11.96 3.33
CA SER A 31 10.48 12.37 4.53
C SER A 31 9.57 12.43 5.75
N VAL A 32 10.11 12.13 6.92
CA VAL A 32 9.42 12.26 8.21
C VAL A 32 10.28 13.06 9.18
N THR A 33 9.65 13.92 9.98
CA THR A 33 10.31 14.67 11.06
C THR A 33 9.73 14.24 12.40
N LEU A 34 10.60 13.84 13.32
CA LEU A 34 10.27 13.44 14.68
C LEU A 34 10.57 14.62 15.61
N ASN A 35 9.52 15.28 16.10
CA ASN A 35 9.63 16.52 16.86
C ASN A 35 9.88 16.27 18.35
N THR A 36 10.93 16.88 18.89
CA THR A 36 11.29 16.80 20.32
C THR A 36 10.37 17.58 21.26
N ASP A 37 9.50 18.43 20.71
CA ASP A 37 8.68 19.43 21.41
C ASP A 37 9.50 20.48 22.20
N VAL A 38 10.79 20.60 21.88
CA VAL A 38 11.69 21.62 22.43
C VAL A 38 11.76 22.81 21.46
N THR A 39 11.59 24.02 22.00
CA THR A 39 11.65 25.27 21.23
C THR A 39 13.07 25.76 20.97
N ALA A 40 13.98 25.54 21.91
CA ALA A 40 15.39 25.89 21.80
C ALA A 40 16.24 24.96 22.69
N ILE A 41 17.36 24.49 22.16
CA ILE A 41 18.38 23.72 22.88
C ILE A 41 19.37 24.67 23.55
N HIS A 42 19.75 24.39 24.79
CA HIS A 42 20.80 25.13 25.50
C HIS A 42 22.20 24.56 25.25
N GLU A 43 23.26 25.36 25.47
CA GLU A 43 24.65 24.93 25.25
C GLU A 43 25.08 23.72 26.10
N ASP A 44 24.41 23.50 27.24
CA ASP A 44 24.66 22.37 28.13
C ASP A 44 23.79 21.14 27.82
N ASP A 45 22.93 21.23 26.80
CA ASP A 45 22.03 20.15 26.45
C ASP A 45 22.68 19.16 25.47
N ASP A 46 22.57 17.87 25.78
CA ASP A 46 22.98 16.76 24.93
C ASP A 46 21.74 16.05 24.38
N ILE A 47 21.73 15.82 23.07
CA ILE A 47 20.62 15.11 22.40
C ILE A 47 21.14 13.83 21.77
N LEU A 48 20.48 12.72 22.11
CA LEU A 48 20.79 11.39 21.61
C LEU A 48 19.56 10.78 20.97
N TRP A 49 19.65 10.46 19.68
CA TRP A 49 18.66 9.69 18.95
C TRP A 49 19.10 8.25 18.82
N LYS A 50 18.23 7.33 19.22
CA LYS A 50 18.45 5.89 19.20
C LYS A 50 17.39 5.20 18.36
N PHE A 51 17.76 4.09 17.72
CA PHE A 51 16.88 3.33 16.84
C PHE A 51 16.89 1.84 17.15
N GLY A 52 15.71 1.22 17.06
CA GLY A 52 15.50 -0.21 17.15
C GLY A 52 15.61 -0.78 18.57
N ALA A 53 15.39 -2.09 18.69
CA ALA A 53 15.41 -2.80 19.97
C ALA A 53 16.79 -2.77 20.67
N GLU A 54 17.86 -2.69 19.88
CA GLU A 54 19.23 -2.59 20.37
C GLU A 54 19.60 -1.18 20.86
N ASN A 55 18.70 -0.20 20.70
CA ASN A 55 18.93 1.18 21.08
C ASN A 55 20.21 1.77 20.46
N SER A 56 20.49 1.41 19.20
CA SER A 56 21.66 1.86 18.45
C SER A 56 21.63 3.38 18.30
N LEU A 57 22.74 4.05 18.62
CA LEU A 57 22.85 5.50 18.42
C LEU A 57 22.83 5.80 16.91
N ILE A 58 21.89 6.61 16.45
CA ILE A 58 21.78 7.01 15.04
C ILE A 58 22.14 8.47 14.80
N ALA A 59 21.96 9.32 15.82
CA ALA A 59 22.32 10.72 15.74
C ALA A 59 22.64 11.30 17.12
N LYS A 60 23.61 12.21 17.19
CA LYS A 60 23.94 12.96 18.41
C LYS A 60 24.12 14.45 18.09
N ILE A 61 23.60 15.32 18.96
CA ILE A 61 24.01 16.73 19.07
C ILE A 61 24.76 16.89 20.39
N ASN A 62 25.94 17.48 20.33
CA ASN A 62 26.70 18.02 21.47
C ASN A 62 27.14 19.46 21.12
N ARG A 63 27.80 20.16 22.05
CA ARG A 63 28.22 21.57 21.97
C ARG A 63 28.72 22.04 20.60
N GLU A 64 29.49 21.22 19.88
CA GLU A 64 30.09 21.65 18.59
C GLU A 64 29.76 20.73 17.41
N ASN A 65 29.27 19.51 17.67
CA ASN A 65 29.26 18.44 16.67
C ASN A 65 27.90 17.77 16.52
N GLN A 66 27.56 17.47 15.27
CA GLN A 66 26.51 16.54 14.89
C GLN A 66 27.14 15.28 14.32
N ILE A 67 26.78 14.12 14.86
CA ILE A 67 27.36 12.84 14.46
C ILE A 67 26.25 11.88 14.06
N PHE A 68 26.44 11.18 12.94
CA PHE A 68 25.54 10.15 12.42
C PHE A 68 26.33 8.85 12.24
N PRO A 69 26.48 8.04 13.30
CA PRO A 69 27.37 6.89 13.27
C PRO A 69 26.76 5.64 12.60
N ASP A 70 25.44 5.61 12.38
CA ASP A 70 24.74 4.44 11.85
C ASP A 70 24.65 4.49 10.32
N GLU A 71 25.39 3.59 9.68
CA GLU A 71 25.47 3.42 8.23
C GLU A 71 24.13 3.13 7.56
N ARG A 72 23.14 2.55 8.28
CA ARG A 72 21.80 2.30 7.74
C ARG A 72 21.13 3.58 7.27
N PHE A 73 21.46 4.71 7.91
CA PHE A 73 20.88 6.01 7.62
C PHE A 73 21.84 6.96 6.89
N ARG A 74 22.89 6.42 6.27
CA ARG A 74 23.85 7.20 5.46
C ARG A 74 23.12 8.16 4.52
N ASP A 75 23.48 9.43 4.62
CA ASP A 75 22.96 10.56 3.82
C ASP A 75 21.45 10.83 3.96
N ARG A 76 20.77 10.26 4.96
CA ARG A 76 19.30 10.39 5.15
C ARG A 76 18.91 11.16 6.40
N LEU A 77 19.80 11.32 7.37
CA LEU A 77 19.48 12.03 8.62
C LEU A 77 19.82 13.50 8.52
N LYS A 78 18.92 14.33 9.05
CA LYS A 78 19.16 15.75 9.31
C LYS A 78 18.71 16.05 10.72
N LEU A 79 19.52 16.80 11.45
CA LEU A 79 19.21 17.24 12.80
C LEU A 79 19.04 18.76 12.82
N ASP A 80 17.90 19.21 13.30
CA ASP A 80 17.67 20.62 13.61
C ASP A 80 18.48 21.00 14.86
N ARG A 81 19.41 21.95 14.73
CA ARG A 81 20.26 22.41 15.85
C ARG A 81 19.51 23.27 16.87
N GLN A 82 18.38 23.85 16.49
CA GLN A 82 17.57 24.68 17.37
C GLN A 82 16.63 23.82 18.21
N THR A 83 15.97 22.84 17.61
CA THR A 83 14.93 22.05 18.29
C THR A 83 15.40 20.64 18.68
N GLY A 84 16.37 20.07 17.96
CA GLY A 84 16.84 18.71 18.17
C GLY A 84 16.02 17.66 17.44
N SER A 85 15.04 18.12 16.66
CA SER A 85 14.16 17.27 15.86
C SER A 85 14.97 16.54 14.78
N LEU A 86 14.64 15.26 14.59
CA LEU A 86 15.29 14.41 13.60
C LEU A 86 14.42 14.29 12.37
N THR A 87 14.96 14.67 11.22
CA THR A 87 14.35 14.42 9.92
C THR A 87 15.06 13.26 9.24
N ILE A 88 14.27 12.30 8.76
CA ILE A 88 14.71 11.16 7.95
C ILE A 88 14.19 11.38 6.53
N THR A 89 15.09 11.59 5.57
CA THR A 89 14.72 11.80 4.16
C THR A 89 14.81 10.50 3.37
N ASN A 90 13.99 10.38 2.32
CA ASN A 90 13.94 9.19 1.47
C ASN A 90 13.80 7.93 2.34
N ILE A 91 12.79 7.89 3.20
CA ILE A 91 12.61 6.81 4.17
C ILE A 91 12.21 5.51 3.45
N THR A 92 12.67 4.35 3.95
CA THR A 92 12.35 3.04 3.35
C THR A 92 11.79 2.12 4.41
N THR A 93 11.19 1.02 3.99
CA THR A 93 10.68 -0.02 4.92
C THR A 93 11.72 -0.55 5.91
N LYS A 94 13.02 -0.46 5.59
CA LYS A 94 14.14 -0.81 6.49
C LYS A 94 14.30 0.13 7.68
N HIS A 95 13.69 1.32 7.62
CA HIS A 95 13.72 2.32 8.69
C HIS A 95 12.48 2.24 9.60
N THR A 96 11.58 1.28 9.38
CA THR A 96 10.47 1.01 10.30
C THR A 96 11.02 0.57 11.66
N GLY A 97 10.49 1.13 12.74
CA GLY A 97 10.88 0.74 14.09
C GLY A 97 10.67 1.84 15.14
N LEU A 98 11.18 1.56 16.33
CA LEU A 98 11.15 2.49 17.46
C LEU A 98 12.32 3.46 17.39
N TYR A 99 12.02 4.73 17.61
CA TYR A 99 12.99 5.82 17.72
C TYR A 99 12.84 6.45 19.10
N GLU A 100 13.94 6.59 19.81
CA GLU A 100 13.96 7.21 21.14
C GLU A 100 14.88 8.42 21.11
N VAL A 101 14.40 9.57 21.55
CA VAL A 101 15.22 10.75 21.81
C VAL A 101 15.38 10.95 23.30
N LYS A 102 16.63 11.13 23.74
CA LYS A 102 16.96 11.58 25.10
C LYS A 102 17.63 12.93 25.04
N ILE A 103 17.06 13.87 25.79
CA ILE A 103 17.63 15.19 26.01
C ILE A 103 18.11 15.22 27.46
N SER A 104 19.39 15.48 27.66
CA SER A 104 20.03 15.63 28.97
C SER A 104 20.60 17.05 29.08
N GLY A 105 20.77 17.57 30.29
CA GLY A 105 21.21 18.95 30.52
C GLY A 105 20.22 19.70 31.41
N THR A 106 19.84 20.91 31.00
CA THR A 106 18.98 21.81 31.79
C THR A 106 17.56 21.28 31.90
N LYS A 107 17.02 20.76 30.78
CA LYS A 107 15.68 20.16 30.74
C LYS A 107 15.78 18.72 30.26
N ARG A 108 15.71 17.79 31.22
CA ARG A 108 15.70 16.36 30.90
C ARG A 108 14.36 15.95 30.32
N SER A 109 14.38 15.38 29.12
CA SER A 109 13.18 14.81 28.49
C SER A 109 13.52 13.52 27.76
N THR A 110 12.52 12.68 27.58
CA THR A 110 12.62 11.47 26.77
C THR A 110 11.31 11.31 26.01
N LYS A 111 11.41 10.99 24.73
CA LYS A 111 10.25 10.78 23.85
C LYS A 111 10.52 9.62 22.93
N THR A 112 9.49 8.81 22.70
CA THR A 112 9.58 7.61 21.88
C THR A 112 8.59 7.71 20.74
N PHE A 113 9.03 7.36 19.54
CA PHE A 113 8.22 7.29 18.33
C PHE A 113 8.19 5.86 17.82
N SER A 114 7.04 5.40 17.35
CA SER A 114 6.89 4.20 16.55
C SER A 114 6.65 4.61 15.11
N VAL A 115 7.65 4.42 14.25
CA VAL A 115 7.58 4.81 12.84
C VAL A 115 7.27 3.58 12.00
N SER A 116 6.14 3.63 11.28
CA SER A 116 5.71 2.62 10.30
C SER A 116 5.84 3.18 8.89
N VAL A 117 6.66 2.54 8.05
CA VAL A 117 6.85 2.92 6.66
C VAL A 117 6.11 1.96 5.75
N TYR A 118 5.23 2.47 4.90
CA TYR A 118 4.46 1.65 3.96
C TYR A 118 4.92 1.90 2.52
N ALA A 119 5.11 0.80 1.77
CA ALA A 119 5.44 0.86 0.35
C ALA A 119 4.29 1.47 -0.47
N HIS A 120 4.63 1.95 -1.68
CA HIS A 120 3.62 2.37 -2.65
C HIS A 120 2.73 1.19 -3.05
N LEU A 121 1.43 1.45 -3.15
CA LEU A 121 0.47 0.44 -3.56
C LEU A 121 0.39 0.35 -5.09
N PRO A 122 0.53 -0.85 -5.69
CA PRO A 122 0.26 -1.04 -7.11
C PRO A 122 -1.24 -0.94 -7.38
N VAL A 123 -1.60 -0.68 -8.64
CA VAL A 123 -3.00 -0.78 -9.08
C VAL A 123 -3.38 -2.26 -9.18
N PRO A 124 -4.47 -2.71 -8.53
CA PRO A 124 -4.92 -4.10 -8.64
C PRO A 124 -5.27 -4.49 -10.07
N ASN A 125 -4.88 -5.69 -10.48
CA ASN A 125 -5.19 -6.22 -11.79
C ASN A 125 -6.42 -7.13 -11.71
N ILE A 126 -7.46 -6.82 -12.48
CA ILE A 126 -8.66 -7.64 -12.57
C ILE A 126 -8.63 -8.38 -13.89
N THR A 127 -8.66 -9.71 -13.83
CA THR A 127 -8.61 -10.59 -15.01
C THR A 127 -9.73 -11.60 -14.97
N ARG A 128 -10.13 -12.11 -16.13
CA ARG A 128 -11.07 -13.23 -16.21
C ARG A 128 -10.31 -14.53 -15.96
N ASP A 129 -10.87 -15.38 -15.11
CA ASP A 129 -10.35 -16.73 -14.90
C ASP A 129 -10.98 -17.68 -15.93
N PHE A 130 -10.14 -18.16 -16.86
CA PHE A 130 -10.52 -19.12 -17.90
C PHE A 130 -10.37 -20.57 -17.45
N SER A 131 -9.88 -20.83 -16.23
CA SER A 131 -9.70 -22.20 -15.72
C SER A 131 -11.02 -22.96 -15.63
N GLN A 132 -12.13 -22.26 -15.51
CA GLN A 132 -13.46 -22.81 -15.72
C GLN A 132 -13.77 -22.80 -17.22
N ASN A 133 -13.43 -23.88 -17.92
CA ASN A 133 -14.04 -24.23 -19.20
C ASN A 133 -15.57 -24.24 -18.98
N SER A 134 -16.25 -23.14 -19.28
CA SER A 134 -17.70 -23.17 -19.46
C SER A 134 -17.93 -24.03 -20.67
N SER A 135 -18.26 -25.30 -20.44
CA SER A 135 -18.75 -26.22 -21.44
C SER A 135 -19.79 -25.46 -22.28
N SER A 136 -19.46 -25.28 -23.55
CA SER A 136 -20.37 -24.78 -24.57
C SER A 136 -21.51 -25.78 -24.73
N SER A 137 -22.48 -25.75 -23.83
CA SER A 137 -23.78 -26.35 -24.00
C SER A 137 -24.73 -25.28 -24.52
N SER A 138 -25.00 -25.41 -25.81
CA SER A 138 -26.15 -24.85 -26.50
C SER A 138 -27.45 -25.22 -25.77
N SER A 139 -27.82 -24.43 -24.78
CA SER A 139 -29.14 -24.44 -24.17
C SER A 139 -29.34 -23.12 -23.45
N SER A 140 -30.36 -22.39 -23.89
CA SER A 140 -30.84 -21.11 -23.36
C SER A 140 -30.97 -21.07 -21.83
N SER A 141 -29.90 -20.68 -21.13
CA SER A 141 -29.93 -20.22 -19.75
C SER A 141 -29.32 -18.81 -19.68
N SER A 142 -30.13 -17.85 -19.26
CA SER A 142 -29.90 -16.40 -19.35
C SER A 142 -28.93 -15.82 -18.31
N SER A 143 -28.15 -16.65 -17.60
CA SER A 143 -27.19 -16.23 -16.59
C SER A 143 -25.87 -16.98 -16.78
N SER A 144 -25.02 -16.48 -17.68
CA SER A 144 -23.63 -16.95 -17.75
C SER A 144 -22.85 -16.32 -16.59
N ASN A 145 -22.43 -17.15 -15.64
CA ASN A 145 -21.51 -16.72 -14.59
C ASN A 145 -20.15 -16.35 -15.20
N CYS A 146 -19.57 -15.27 -14.73
CA CYS A 146 -18.26 -14.78 -15.13
C CYS A 146 -17.33 -14.86 -13.92
N SER A 147 -16.34 -15.75 -14.00
CA SER A 147 -15.29 -15.87 -12.98
C SER A 147 -14.21 -14.84 -13.22
N LEU A 148 -13.91 -14.04 -12.19
CA LEU A 148 -12.95 -12.96 -12.20
C LEU A 148 -11.98 -13.13 -11.04
N VAL A 149 -10.74 -12.71 -11.22
CA VAL A 149 -9.72 -12.69 -10.17
C VAL A 149 -9.12 -11.31 -10.11
N CYS A 150 -9.10 -10.73 -8.91
CA CYS A 150 -8.30 -9.56 -8.62
C CYS A 150 -6.96 -9.99 -8.03
N SER A 151 -5.86 -9.51 -8.59
CA SER A 151 -4.52 -9.87 -8.15
C SER A 151 -3.59 -8.67 -8.00
N VAL A 152 -2.66 -8.79 -7.06
CA VAL A 152 -1.55 -7.86 -6.81
C VAL A 152 -0.30 -8.65 -6.49
N VAL A 153 0.85 -8.20 -6.97
CA VAL A 153 2.14 -8.87 -6.78
C VAL A 153 3.13 -7.93 -6.10
N ASN A 154 4.11 -8.50 -5.40
CA ASN A 154 5.18 -7.77 -4.73
C ASN A 154 4.66 -6.77 -3.69
N VAL A 155 3.65 -7.18 -2.91
CA VAL A 155 3.06 -6.37 -1.85
C VAL A 155 3.35 -6.96 -0.46
N GLY A 156 3.20 -6.16 0.58
CA GLY A 156 3.31 -6.57 1.98
C GLY A 156 2.67 -5.55 2.91
N HIS A 157 2.16 -5.99 4.06
CA HIS A 157 1.37 -5.17 4.99
C HIS A 157 0.17 -4.49 4.32
N VAL A 158 -0.59 -5.25 3.52
CA VAL A 158 -1.75 -4.78 2.77
C VAL A 158 -2.97 -5.66 2.99
N THR A 159 -4.13 -5.09 2.68
CA THR A 159 -5.40 -5.82 2.55
C THR A 159 -5.93 -5.66 1.12
N LEU A 160 -6.31 -6.76 0.48
CA LEU A 160 -6.97 -6.82 -0.81
C LEU A 160 -8.43 -7.21 -0.60
N SER A 161 -9.36 -6.42 -1.16
CA SER A 161 -10.78 -6.56 -0.91
C SER A 161 -11.62 -6.38 -2.17
N TRP A 162 -12.71 -7.14 -2.29
CA TRP A 162 -13.77 -6.89 -3.26
C TRP A 162 -14.93 -6.12 -2.65
N TYR A 163 -15.46 -5.18 -3.42
CA TYR A 163 -16.64 -4.40 -3.06
C TYR A 163 -17.70 -4.47 -4.16
N LYS A 164 -18.96 -4.50 -3.73
CA LYS A 164 -20.16 -4.32 -4.55
C LYS A 164 -20.85 -3.03 -4.10
N GLY A 165 -20.68 -1.96 -4.87
CA GLY A 165 -20.94 -0.60 -4.39
C GLY A 165 -20.08 -0.32 -3.16
N ASN A 166 -20.72 -0.17 -2.00
CA ASN A 166 -20.06 0.07 -0.72
C ASN A 166 -20.00 -1.19 0.18
N ILE A 167 -20.52 -2.32 -0.29
CA ILE A 167 -20.60 -3.56 0.49
C ILE A 167 -19.31 -4.36 0.27
N LEU A 168 -18.61 -4.67 1.36
CA LEU A 168 -17.45 -5.57 1.33
C LEU A 168 -17.93 -7.01 1.08
N LEU A 169 -17.42 -7.63 0.02
CA LEU A 169 -17.76 -9.01 -0.34
C LEU A 169 -16.76 -10.02 0.23
N SER A 170 -15.48 -9.75 0.00
CA SER A 170 -14.38 -10.62 0.42
C SER A 170 -13.13 -9.79 0.69
N SER A 171 -12.25 -10.31 1.53
CA SER A 171 -11.05 -9.62 1.96
C SER A 171 -9.97 -10.64 2.34
N ILE A 172 -8.72 -10.34 2.01
CA ILE A 172 -7.53 -11.07 2.45
C ILE A 172 -6.45 -10.06 2.82
N SER A 173 -5.73 -10.31 3.90
CA SER A 173 -4.61 -9.47 4.33
C SER A 173 -3.34 -10.30 4.51
N VAL A 174 -2.19 -9.66 4.28
CA VAL A 174 -0.87 -10.25 4.55
C VAL A 174 0.04 -9.23 5.20
N SER A 175 0.90 -9.75 6.08
CA SER A 175 1.92 -8.95 6.75
C SER A 175 3.33 -9.20 6.21
N ASP A 176 3.57 -10.30 5.50
CA ASP A 176 4.91 -10.59 4.96
C ASP A 176 5.18 -9.76 3.70
N LEU A 177 6.44 -9.39 3.49
CA LEU A 177 6.89 -8.70 2.28
C LEU A 177 6.99 -9.68 1.10
N SER A 178 6.71 -9.19 -0.11
CA SER A 178 6.88 -9.89 -1.40
C SER A 178 5.95 -11.08 -1.67
N ILE A 179 4.67 -10.96 -1.31
CA ILE A 179 3.64 -11.96 -1.62
C ILE A 179 2.81 -11.53 -2.84
N SER A 180 2.29 -12.51 -3.58
CA SER A 180 1.18 -12.33 -4.52
C SER A 180 -0.16 -12.62 -3.84
N LEU A 181 -1.07 -11.65 -3.86
CA LEU A 181 -2.45 -11.86 -3.42
C LEU A 181 -3.36 -12.02 -4.63
N SER A 182 -4.30 -12.96 -4.52
CA SER A 182 -5.34 -13.18 -5.50
C SER A 182 -6.66 -13.43 -4.78
N LEU A 183 -7.72 -12.74 -5.21
CA LEU A 183 -9.05 -12.84 -4.63
C LEU A 183 -10.07 -13.09 -5.74
N PRO A 184 -10.68 -14.29 -5.80
CA PRO A 184 -11.67 -14.62 -6.82
C PRO A 184 -13.03 -13.97 -6.54
N LEU A 185 -13.80 -13.74 -7.59
CA LEU A 185 -15.17 -13.23 -7.57
C LEU A 185 -15.95 -13.83 -8.74
N GLU A 186 -17.14 -14.35 -8.46
CA GLU A 186 -18.08 -14.80 -9.49
C GLU A 186 -19.21 -13.77 -9.63
N VAL A 187 -19.46 -13.30 -10.86
CA VAL A 187 -20.50 -12.31 -11.16
C VAL A 187 -21.42 -12.79 -12.27
N GLU A 188 -22.70 -12.44 -12.17
CA GLU A 188 -23.67 -12.69 -13.24
C GLU A 188 -23.63 -11.55 -14.27
N TYR A 189 -23.67 -11.88 -15.57
CA TYR A 189 -23.52 -10.91 -16.66
C TYR A 189 -24.61 -9.82 -16.70
N GLN A 190 -25.77 -10.05 -16.10
CA GLN A 190 -26.85 -9.07 -16.01
C GLN A 190 -26.78 -8.20 -14.76
N ASP A 191 -25.73 -8.35 -13.95
CA ASP A 191 -25.62 -7.59 -12.72
C ASP A 191 -25.38 -6.10 -13.01
N LYS A 192 -26.36 -5.26 -12.67
CA LYS A 192 -26.28 -3.79 -12.79
C LYS A 192 -25.40 -3.17 -11.69
N ASN A 193 -24.82 -3.98 -10.82
CA ASN A 193 -24.03 -3.50 -9.71
C ASN A 193 -22.60 -3.10 -10.13
N THR A 194 -22.08 -2.10 -9.45
CA THR A 194 -20.69 -1.63 -9.62
C THR A 194 -19.78 -2.44 -8.71
N TYR A 195 -18.82 -3.14 -9.30
CA TYR A 195 -17.81 -3.88 -8.54
C TYR A 195 -16.47 -3.15 -8.55
N SER A 196 -15.74 -3.28 -7.45
CA SER A 196 -14.39 -2.73 -7.37
C SER A 196 -13.48 -3.62 -6.53
N CYS A 197 -12.25 -3.75 -6.96
CA CYS A 197 -11.20 -4.35 -6.18
C CYS A 197 -10.33 -3.25 -5.58
N VAL A 198 -10.11 -3.32 -4.27
CA VAL A 198 -9.40 -2.30 -3.50
C VAL A 198 -8.24 -2.96 -2.80
N ILE A 199 -7.03 -2.46 -3.01
CA ILE A 199 -5.88 -2.71 -2.15
C ILE A 199 -5.70 -1.53 -1.22
N ASN A 200 -5.47 -1.78 0.06
CA ASN A 200 -5.18 -0.73 1.02
C ASN A 200 -4.03 -1.11 1.96
N ASN A 201 -3.40 -0.08 2.49
CA ASN A 201 -2.59 -0.13 3.69
C ASN A 201 -3.19 0.89 4.70
N PRO A 202 -2.70 0.96 5.95
CA PRO A 202 -3.25 1.87 6.96
C PRO A 202 -3.27 3.35 6.60
N ILE A 203 -2.52 3.80 5.58
CA ILE A 203 -2.42 5.22 5.21
C ILE A 203 -3.03 5.57 3.84
N ARG A 204 -3.19 4.61 2.93
CA ARG A 204 -3.65 4.83 1.56
C ARG A 204 -4.40 3.62 1.01
N ASN A 205 -5.19 3.87 -0.02
CA ASN A 205 -5.84 2.85 -0.82
C ASN A 205 -5.58 3.08 -2.32
N GLN A 206 -5.77 2.03 -3.10
CA GLN A 206 -5.83 2.04 -4.56
C GLN A 206 -6.99 1.15 -4.99
N THR A 207 -7.76 1.63 -5.96
CA THR A 207 -9.00 1.00 -6.39
C THR A 207 -8.98 0.76 -7.90
N ARG A 208 -9.36 -0.44 -8.31
CA ARG A 208 -9.67 -0.78 -9.70
C ARG A 208 -11.15 -1.11 -9.81
N HIS A 209 -11.87 -0.37 -10.63
CA HIS A 209 -13.25 -0.69 -10.95
C HIS A 209 -13.32 -1.81 -11.98
N LEU A 210 -14.24 -2.74 -11.78
CA LEU A 210 -14.51 -3.81 -12.74
C LEU A 210 -15.24 -3.25 -13.96
N ASN A 211 -14.72 -3.54 -15.15
CA ASN A 211 -15.47 -3.36 -16.39
C ASN A 211 -16.04 -4.71 -16.84
N ILE A 212 -17.28 -4.99 -16.44
CA ILE A 212 -17.97 -6.25 -16.75
C ILE A 212 -18.10 -6.42 -18.27
N ARG A 213 -18.31 -5.34 -19.03
CA ARG A 213 -18.47 -5.45 -20.48
C ARG A 213 -17.19 -5.93 -21.14
N GLU A 214 -16.05 -5.31 -20.81
CA GLU A 214 -14.77 -5.69 -21.41
C GLU A 214 -14.31 -7.09 -21.01
N LEU A 215 -14.46 -7.47 -19.74
CA LEU A 215 -13.93 -8.74 -19.24
C LEU A 215 -14.91 -9.91 -19.40
N CYS A 216 -16.22 -9.63 -19.34
CA CYS A 216 -17.23 -10.67 -19.38
C CYS A 216 -17.87 -10.87 -20.77
N GLN A 217 -17.80 -9.88 -21.68
CA GLN A 217 -18.22 -10.07 -23.08
C GLN A 217 -17.12 -10.79 -23.86
N SER A 218 -17.27 -12.11 -24.01
CA SER A 218 -16.66 -12.80 -25.13
C SER A 218 -17.21 -12.12 -26.39
N HIS A 219 -16.36 -11.53 -27.23
CA HIS A 219 -16.76 -11.38 -28.63
C HIS A 219 -17.02 -12.80 -29.14
N SER A 220 -18.29 -13.20 -29.15
CA SER A 220 -18.78 -14.32 -29.95
C SER A 220 -18.70 -13.86 -31.40
N GLY A 221 -17.47 -13.75 -31.88
CA GLY A 221 -17.09 -13.44 -33.23
C GLY A 221 -16.25 -14.60 -33.73
N THR A 222 -16.83 -15.80 -33.71
CA THR A 222 -16.36 -16.85 -34.62
C THR A 222 -16.51 -16.25 -36.02
N ILE A 223 -15.43 -15.73 -36.61
CA ILE A 223 -15.37 -15.65 -38.06
C ILE A 223 -15.24 -17.11 -38.50
N VAL A 224 -16.38 -17.79 -38.63
CA VAL A 224 -16.46 -18.98 -39.47
C VAL A 224 -16.28 -18.44 -40.88
N VAL A 225 -15.03 -18.38 -41.35
CA VAL A 225 -14.79 -18.33 -42.79
C VAL A 225 -15.27 -19.68 -43.30
N ASN A 226 -16.49 -19.70 -43.84
CA ASN A 226 -17.05 -20.92 -44.42
C ASN A 226 -16.26 -21.19 -45.70
N ILE A 227 -15.30 -22.11 -45.65
CA ILE A 227 -14.42 -22.46 -46.78
C ILE A 227 -15.22 -23.10 -47.94
N SER A 228 -16.52 -23.40 -47.72
CA SER A 228 -17.43 -23.88 -48.76
C SER A 228 -17.78 -22.85 -49.84
N ASP A 229 -17.65 -21.54 -49.57
CA ASP A 229 -17.99 -20.50 -50.55
C ASP A 229 -16.82 -20.18 -51.52
N TYR A 230 -15.62 -20.71 -51.26
CA TYR A 230 -14.45 -20.50 -52.13
C TYR A 230 -14.13 -21.67 -53.06
N LEU A 231 -14.81 -22.81 -52.93
CA LEU A 231 -14.53 -24.02 -53.73
C LEU A 231 -15.52 -24.26 -54.89
N LEU A 232 -16.48 -23.37 -55.13
CA LEU A 232 -17.42 -23.50 -56.26
C LEU A 232 -17.02 -22.72 -57.53
N THR A 233 -15.86 -22.06 -57.57
CA THR A 233 -15.41 -21.28 -58.74
C THR A 233 -14.22 -21.86 -59.50
N LEU A 234 -13.80 -23.11 -59.23
CA LEU A 234 -12.67 -23.73 -59.95
C LEU A 234 -12.91 -25.19 -60.39
N THR A 235 -14.06 -25.50 -60.98
CA THR A 235 -14.16 -26.62 -61.94
C THR A 235 -15.32 -26.39 -62.91
N LYS A 236 -15.09 -25.62 -63.98
CA LYS A 236 -15.87 -25.73 -65.21
C LYS A 236 -14.88 -26.06 -66.34
N PRO A 237 -14.91 -27.28 -66.92
CA PRO A 237 -14.01 -27.63 -68.01
C PRO A 237 -14.50 -26.97 -69.31
N ASN A 238 -13.67 -26.14 -69.92
CA ASN A 238 -13.89 -25.68 -71.29
C ASN A 238 -13.53 -26.84 -72.24
N HIS A 239 -14.56 -27.46 -72.82
CA HIS A 239 -14.45 -28.18 -74.08
C HIS A 239 -14.72 -27.18 -75.22
N HIS A 240 -13.70 -26.94 -76.05
CA HIS A 240 -13.85 -26.94 -77.50
C HIS A 240 -12.51 -27.09 -78.21
#